data_AF-A0A4Z0ZMS6-F1
#
_entry.id   AF-A0A4Z0ZMS6-F1
#
_cell.length_a   1.000
_cell.length_b   1.000
_cell.length_c   1.000
_cell.angle_alpha   90.00
_cell.angle_beta   90.00
_cell.angle_gamma   90.00
#
_symmetry.space_group_name_H-M   'P 1'
#
loop_
_entity.id
_entity.type
_entity.pdbx_description
1 polymer ?
#
loop_
_entity_poly.entity_id
_entity_poly.type
_entity_poly.pdbx_seq_one_letter_code
_entity_poly.pdbx_strand_id
1 'polypeptide(L)'
;MKKFLKTALVGLLSFGLLSNCFGKFGLTKAIYSINGNIQIGTGKVAGFFRSLLMIFPFSIAYYVGGVLDVLIFNLIEFWTDRNPIAMSEYDFDGKLVKEYSENGQTITLTYSEWGKVLRMDAPTPNGVESVYFLKEKPEKAYRLINGKYVEIQQVSGPLLPPMGAKHI
;
A
#
# COMPACT_ATOMS: atom_id res chain seq x y z
N MET A 1 1.50 -43.53 -4.43
CA MET A 1 0.53 -42.42 -4.26
C MET A 1 0.56 -41.78 -2.86
N LYS A 2 0.33 -42.52 -1.76
CA LYS A 2 0.28 -41.92 -0.40
C LYS A 2 1.56 -41.17 0.03
N LYS A 3 2.75 -41.63 -0.36
CA LYS A 3 4.02 -40.94 -0.07
C LYS A 3 4.13 -39.61 -0.84
N PHE A 4 3.80 -39.63 -2.13
CA PHE A 4 3.80 -38.43 -2.99
C PHE A 4 2.80 -37.37 -2.52
N LEU A 5 1.61 -37.79 -2.09
CA LEU A 5 0.59 -36.89 -1.53
C LEU A 5 1.05 -36.24 -0.22
N LYS A 6 1.74 -36.99 0.65
CA LYS A 6 2.33 -36.43 1.88
C LYS A 6 3.44 -35.43 1.57
N THR A 7 4.33 -35.74 0.62
CA THR A 7 5.41 -34.83 0.22
C THR A 7 4.87 -33.55 -0.44
N ALA A 8 3.86 -33.66 -1.30
CA ALA A 8 3.19 -32.51 -1.92
C ALA A 8 2.46 -31.65 -0.88
N LEU A 9 1.79 -32.27 0.10
CA LEU A 9 1.10 -31.56 1.17
C LEU A 9 2.07 -30.82 2.10
N VAL A 10 3.21 -31.44 2.45
CA VAL A 10 4.27 -30.79 3.22
C VAL A 10 4.88 -29.63 2.42
N GLY A 11 5.17 -29.82 1.13
CA GLY A 11 5.66 -28.74 0.27
C GLY A 11 4.68 -27.55 0.19
N LEU A 12 3.38 -27.82 0.04
CA LEU A 12 2.34 -26.79 -0.04
C LEU A 12 2.19 -26.02 1.29
N LEU A 13 2.25 -26.72 2.43
CA LEU A 13 2.22 -26.11 3.77
C LEU A 13 3.48 -25.27 4.04
N SER A 14 4.66 -25.76 3.66
CA SER A 14 5.92 -25.02 3.79
C SER A 14 5.94 -23.76 2.92
N PHE A 15 5.34 -23.80 1.72
CA PHE A 15 5.12 -22.61 0.90
C PHE A 15 4.12 -21.64 1.56
N GLY A 16 3.03 -22.12 2.15
CA GLY A 16 2.08 -21.24 2.85
C GLY A 16 2.69 -20.45 4.02
N LEU A 17 3.63 -21.06 4.75
CA LEU A 17 4.32 -20.43 5.89
C LEU A 17 5.35 -19.37 5.49
N LEU A 18 5.78 -19.39 4.22
CA LEU A 18 6.64 -18.35 3.64
C LEU A 18 5.84 -17.18 3.07
N SER A 19 4.52 -17.09 3.29
CA SER A 19 3.65 -16.00 2.80
C SER A 19 4.15 -14.58 3.15
N ASN A 20 4.83 -14.40 4.29
CA ASN A 20 5.48 -13.14 4.64
C ASN A 20 6.88 -12.94 4.00
N CYS A 21 7.47 -13.98 3.41
CA CYS A 21 8.71 -13.96 2.61
C CYS A 21 8.46 -13.86 1.10
N PHE A 22 7.25 -14.19 0.63
CA PHE A 22 6.85 -13.92 -0.73
C PHE A 22 6.72 -12.40 -0.88
N GLY A 23 7.69 -11.78 -1.56
CA GLY A 23 7.73 -10.33 -1.76
C GLY A 23 6.45 -9.80 -2.42
N LYS A 24 6.29 -8.48 -2.51
CA LYS A 24 4.98 -7.89 -2.75
C LYS A 24 4.39 -8.12 -4.15
N PHE A 25 5.16 -8.69 -5.08
CA PHE A 25 4.79 -8.89 -6.48
C PHE A 25 4.28 -7.59 -7.13
N GLY A 26 5.11 -6.55 -7.02
CA GLY A 26 4.75 -5.20 -7.45
C GLY A 26 4.39 -5.13 -8.93
N LEU A 27 5.18 -5.77 -9.80
CA LEU A 27 4.95 -5.71 -11.24
C LEU A 27 3.70 -6.50 -11.65
N THR A 28 3.51 -7.68 -11.08
CA THR A 28 2.32 -8.51 -11.32
C THR A 28 1.04 -7.77 -10.91
N LYS A 29 1.06 -7.05 -9.78
CA LYS A 29 -0.06 -6.20 -9.34
C LYS A 29 -0.29 -5.00 -10.25
N ALA A 30 0.77 -4.38 -10.78
CA ALA A 30 0.64 -3.30 -11.76
C ALA A 30 -0.05 -3.80 -13.04
N ILE A 31 0.36 -4.96 -13.56
CA ILE A 31 -0.28 -5.60 -14.73
C ILE A 31 -1.74 -5.94 -14.42
N TYR A 32 -2.01 -6.46 -13.23
CA TYR A 32 -3.37 -6.73 -12.78
C TYR A 32 -4.24 -5.46 -12.71
N SER A 33 -3.71 -4.36 -12.21
CA SER A 33 -4.41 -3.07 -12.16
C SER A 33 -4.76 -2.56 -13.55
N ILE A 34 -3.84 -2.66 -14.51
CA ILE A 34 -4.09 -2.27 -15.91
C ILE A 34 -5.24 -3.09 -16.49
N ASN A 35 -5.20 -4.41 -16.32
CA ASN A 35 -6.25 -5.30 -16.80
C ASN A 35 -7.61 -5.03 -16.11
N GLY A 36 -7.61 -4.82 -14.79
CA GLY A 36 -8.82 -4.53 -14.01
C GLY A 36 -9.50 -3.22 -14.38
N ASN A 37 -8.75 -2.22 -14.85
CA ASN A 37 -9.27 -0.91 -15.26
C ASN A 37 -9.95 -0.92 -16.65
N ILE A 38 -9.90 -2.04 -17.38
CA ILE A 38 -10.61 -2.17 -18.67
C ILE A 38 -12.12 -2.36 -18.39
N GLN A 39 -12.92 -1.37 -18.79
CA GLN A 39 -14.37 -1.37 -18.56
C GLN A 39 -15.09 -2.19 -19.65
N ILE A 40 -15.56 -3.38 -19.31
CA ILE A 40 -16.26 -4.32 -20.22
C ILE A 40 -17.74 -4.49 -19.81
N GLY A 41 -18.29 -3.52 -19.09
CA GLY A 41 -19.65 -3.58 -18.54
C GLY A 41 -19.77 -4.41 -17.27
N THR A 42 -21.01 -4.76 -16.91
CA THR A 42 -21.38 -5.46 -15.66
C THR A 42 -22.07 -6.80 -15.96
N GLY A 43 -22.08 -7.71 -14.97
CA GLY A 43 -22.74 -9.01 -15.08
C GLY A 43 -21.84 -10.17 -15.54
N LYS A 44 -22.43 -11.38 -15.62
CA LYS A 44 -21.71 -12.64 -15.86
C LYS A 44 -21.00 -12.70 -17.21
N VAL A 45 -21.61 -12.14 -18.26
CA VAL A 45 -21.02 -12.06 -19.61
C VAL A 45 -19.78 -11.13 -19.60
N ALA A 46 -19.87 -9.97 -18.96
CA ALA A 46 -18.72 -9.09 -18.78
C ALA A 46 -17.59 -9.76 -17.97
N GLY A 47 -17.94 -10.56 -16.95
CA GLY A 47 -16.97 -11.36 -16.18
C GLY A 47 -16.23 -12.41 -17.02
N PHE A 48 -16.94 -13.06 -17.96
CA PHE A 48 -16.33 -13.99 -18.91
C PHE A 48 -15.31 -13.29 -19.82
N PHE A 49 -15.68 -12.15 -20.43
CA PHE A 49 -14.76 -11.40 -21.29
C PHE A 49 -13.57 -10.80 -20.52
N ARG A 50 -13.76 -10.34 -19.28
CA ARG A 50 -12.66 -9.95 -18.39
C ARG A 50 -11.66 -11.09 -18.17
N SER A 51 -12.16 -12.30 -17.93
CA SER A 51 -11.30 -13.48 -17.75
C SER A 51 -10.56 -13.85 -19.03
N LEU A 52 -11.22 -13.73 -20.19
CA LEU A 52 -10.61 -13.98 -21.48
C LEU A 52 -9.49 -12.97 -21.81
N LEU A 53 -9.67 -11.69 -21.48
CA LEU A 53 -8.61 -10.69 -21.62
C LEU A 53 -7.44 -10.94 -20.66
N MET A 54 -7.71 -11.43 -19.45
CA MET A 54 -6.63 -11.83 -18.55
C MET A 54 -5.77 -12.94 -19.17
N ILE A 55 -6.39 -13.86 -19.92
CA ILE A 55 -5.72 -15.04 -20.48
C ILE A 55 -5.06 -14.75 -21.83
N PHE A 56 -5.68 -14.02 -22.76
CA PHE A 56 -5.26 -14.08 -24.17
C PHE A 56 -4.42 -12.90 -24.69
N PRO A 57 -4.51 -11.67 -24.15
CA PRO A 57 -3.43 -10.69 -24.32
C PRO A 57 -2.49 -10.60 -23.11
N PHE A 58 -2.99 -10.74 -21.88
CA PHE A 58 -2.19 -10.45 -20.69
C PHE A 58 -1.40 -11.64 -20.12
N SER A 59 -1.62 -12.88 -20.56
CA SER A 59 -0.91 -14.06 -20.00
C SER A 59 0.61 -13.96 -20.10
N ILE A 60 1.13 -13.47 -21.24
CA ILE A 60 2.57 -13.27 -21.43
C ILE A 60 3.07 -12.21 -20.45
N ALA A 61 2.34 -11.10 -20.30
CA ALA A 61 2.69 -10.05 -19.34
C ALA A 61 2.69 -10.58 -17.90
N TYR A 62 1.66 -11.32 -17.48
CA TYR A 62 1.60 -11.93 -16.16
C TYR A 62 2.73 -12.94 -15.93
N TYR A 63 3.07 -13.74 -16.93
CA TYR A 63 4.19 -14.69 -16.83
C TYR A 63 5.52 -13.97 -16.65
N VAL A 64 5.83 -13.02 -17.53
CA VAL A 64 7.07 -12.25 -17.46
C VAL A 64 7.13 -11.43 -16.18
N GLY A 65 6.03 -10.74 -15.82
CA GLY A 65 5.92 -9.96 -14.59
C GLY A 65 6.12 -10.80 -13.34
N GLY A 66 5.51 -11.98 -13.28
CA GLY A 66 5.67 -12.92 -12.18
C GLY A 66 7.10 -13.44 -12.06
N VAL A 67 7.76 -13.78 -13.18
CA VAL A 67 9.17 -14.22 -13.18
C VAL A 67 10.09 -13.10 -12.72
N LEU A 68 9.90 -11.87 -13.21
CA LEU A 68 10.70 -10.72 -12.82
C LEU A 68 10.49 -10.34 -11.35
N ASP A 69 9.26 -10.43 -10.84
CA ASP A 69 8.99 -10.24 -9.42
C ASP A 69 9.75 -11.25 -8.58
N VAL A 70 9.69 -12.55 -8.91
CA VAL A 70 10.37 -13.61 -8.17
C VAL A 70 11.90 -13.46 -8.20
N LEU A 71 12.48 -13.19 -9.37
CA LEU A 71 13.94 -13.22 -9.55
C LEU A 71 14.61 -11.87 -9.26
N ILE A 72 13.91 -10.75 -9.42
CA ILE A 72 14.51 -9.42 -9.42
C ILE A 72 13.84 -8.51 -8.37
N PHE A 73 12.58 -8.14 -8.57
CA PHE A 73 12.00 -7.03 -7.81
C PHE A 73 11.74 -7.35 -6.35
N ASN A 74 11.24 -8.56 -6.04
CA ASN A 74 11.06 -8.99 -4.66
C ASN A 74 12.41 -9.16 -3.94
N LEU A 75 13.48 -9.53 -4.66
CA LEU A 75 14.82 -9.65 -4.10
C LEU A 75 15.40 -8.26 -3.76
N ILE A 76 15.29 -7.30 -4.69
CA ILE A 76 15.71 -5.91 -4.44
C ILE A 76 14.93 -5.34 -3.26
N GLU A 77 13.61 -5.52 -3.23
CA GLU A 77 12.76 -5.04 -2.12
C GLU A 77 13.17 -5.65 -0.79
N PHE A 78 13.50 -6.95 -0.76
CA PHE A 78 13.96 -7.62 0.45
C PHE A 78 15.25 -7.02 1.03
N TRP A 79 16.25 -6.74 0.18
CA TRP A 79 17.54 -6.21 0.65
C TRP A 79 17.54 -4.72 0.93
N THR A 80 16.64 -3.95 0.29
CA THR A 80 16.64 -2.49 0.37
C THR A 80 15.50 -1.90 1.21
N ASP A 81 14.51 -2.72 1.58
CA ASP A 81 13.21 -2.30 2.14
C ASP A 81 12.52 -1.20 1.29
N ARG A 82 12.82 -1.16 -0.01
CA ARG A 82 12.28 -0.19 -0.98
C ARG A 82 11.68 -0.94 -2.15
N ASN A 83 10.44 -0.64 -2.52
CA ASN A 83 9.77 -1.28 -3.65
C ASN A 83 10.21 -0.60 -4.97
N PRO A 84 11.01 -1.26 -5.82
CA PRO A 84 11.55 -0.65 -7.04
C PRO A 84 10.49 -0.37 -8.10
N ILE A 85 9.37 -1.10 -8.08
CA ILE A 85 8.25 -0.88 -8.99
C ILE A 85 7.43 0.32 -8.55
N ALA A 86 7.25 0.52 -7.25
CA ALA A 86 6.52 1.67 -6.71
C ALA A 86 7.30 2.98 -6.81
N MET A 87 8.62 2.94 -7.04
CA MET A 87 9.44 4.16 -7.17
C MET A 87 8.98 5.10 -8.29
N SER A 88 8.24 4.64 -9.30
CA SER A 88 7.69 5.53 -10.33
C SER A 88 6.60 6.47 -9.83
N GLU A 89 5.98 6.18 -8.68
CA GLU A 89 4.98 7.07 -8.07
C GLU A 89 5.62 8.14 -7.16
N TYR A 90 6.83 7.88 -6.65
CA TYR A 90 7.55 8.80 -5.78
C TYR A 90 8.47 9.70 -6.59
N ASP A 91 8.71 10.92 -6.12
CA ASP A 91 9.77 11.77 -6.63
C ASP A 91 11.17 11.24 -6.22
N PHE A 92 12.23 11.91 -6.69
CA PHE A 92 13.61 11.53 -6.38
C PHE A 92 13.94 11.56 -4.88
N ASP A 93 13.19 12.33 -4.10
CA ASP A 93 13.34 12.45 -2.65
C ASP A 93 12.51 11.38 -1.90
N GLY A 94 11.81 10.51 -2.61
CA GLY A 94 10.99 9.45 -2.04
C GLY A 94 9.68 9.98 -1.46
N LYS A 95 9.12 11.05 -2.02
CA LYS A 95 7.84 11.63 -1.65
C LYS A 95 6.77 11.42 -2.73
N LEU A 96 5.56 11.10 -2.29
CA LEU A 96 4.38 10.92 -3.14
C LEU A 96 3.22 11.70 -2.53
N VAL A 97 2.60 12.59 -3.30
CA VAL A 97 1.47 13.41 -2.86
C VAL A 97 0.22 13.00 -3.63
N LYS A 98 -0.86 12.68 -2.93
CA LYS A 98 -2.17 12.37 -3.49
C LYS A 98 -3.21 13.32 -2.89
N GLU A 99 -3.95 14.00 -3.74
CA GLU A 99 -5.03 14.91 -3.33
C GLU A 99 -6.38 14.28 -3.66
N TYR A 100 -7.28 14.34 -2.70
CA TYR A 100 -8.66 13.88 -2.83
C TYR A 100 -9.57 15.05 -2.51
N SER A 101 -10.34 15.49 -3.51
CA SER A 101 -11.29 16.59 -3.35
C SER A 101 -12.71 16.05 -3.46
N GLU A 102 -13.49 16.19 -2.40
CA GLU A 102 -14.91 15.83 -2.37
C GLU A 102 -15.71 16.95 -1.69
N ASN A 103 -16.82 17.38 -2.32
CA ASN A 103 -17.70 18.43 -1.78
C ASN A 103 -17.00 19.75 -1.38
N GLY A 104 -15.93 20.13 -2.12
CA GLY A 104 -15.16 21.35 -1.85
C GLY A 104 -14.17 21.24 -0.67
N GLN A 105 -14.04 20.05 -0.06
CA GLN A 105 -13.00 19.74 0.91
C GLN A 105 -11.89 18.93 0.24
N THR A 106 -10.66 19.42 0.33
CA THR A 106 -9.48 18.73 -0.21
C THR A 106 -8.67 18.12 0.92
N ILE A 107 -8.53 16.80 0.91
CA ILE A 107 -7.62 16.05 1.79
C ILE A 107 -6.35 15.77 1.01
N THR A 108 -5.19 16.06 1.61
CA THR A 108 -3.88 15.76 1.01
C THR A 108 -3.21 14.63 1.77
N LEU A 109 -2.84 13.57 1.06
CA LEU A 109 -2.04 12.46 1.57
C LEU A 109 -0.61 12.59 1.04
N THR A 110 0.34 12.85 1.92
CA THR A 110 1.77 12.90 1.61
C THR A 110 2.46 11.68 2.19
N TYR A 111 2.90 10.77 1.33
CA TYR A 111 3.80 9.68 1.69
C TYR A 111 5.23 10.19 1.58
N SER A 112 6.03 10.05 2.64
CA SER A 112 7.45 10.40 2.65
C SER A 112 8.31 9.23 3.11
N GLU A 113 9.62 9.36 2.93
CA GLU A 113 10.59 8.30 3.24
C GLU A 113 10.23 6.98 2.55
N TRP A 114 9.86 7.04 1.27
CA TRP A 114 9.48 5.86 0.48
C TRP A 114 8.25 5.12 1.07
N GLY A 115 7.31 5.89 1.64
CA GLY A 115 6.07 5.38 2.20
C GLY A 115 6.17 4.87 3.63
N LYS A 116 7.26 5.15 4.35
CA LYS A 116 7.39 4.85 5.78
C LYS A 116 6.55 5.78 6.65
N VAL A 117 6.35 7.01 6.20
CA VAL A 117 5.55 8.02 6.88
C VAL A 117 4.42 8.46 5.96
N LEU A 118 3.19 8.43 6.46
CA LEU A 118 2.03 9.03 5.80
C LEU A 118 1.59 10.24 6.62
N ARG A 119 1.61 11.42 6.00
CA ARG A 119 0.99 12.64 6.52
C ARG A 119 -0.35 12.86 5.81
N MET A 120 -1.41 12.95 6.59
CA MET A 120 -2.74 13.33 6.14
C MET A 120 -3.02 14.77 6.58
N ASP A 121 -3.27 15.65 5.63
CA ASP A 121 -3.72 17.02 5.86
C ASP A 121 -5.22 17.11 5.58
N ALA A 122 -6.01 17.39 6.61
CA ALA A 122 -7.45 17.54 6.51
C ALA A 122 -7.88 18.99 6.81
N PRO A 123 -8.80 19.57 6.03
CA PRO A 123 -9.36 20.88 6.32
C PRO A 123 -10.33 20.78 7.50
N THR A 124 -10.14 21.65 8.47
CA THR A 124 -10.99 21.82 9.66
C THR A 124 -11.48 23.27 9.73
N PRO A 125 -12.52 23.59 10.53
CA PRO A 125 -12.98 24.97 10.71
C PRO A 125 -11.87 25.94 11.18
N ASN A 126 -10.82 25.42 11.82
CA ASN A 126 -9.71 26.20 12.37
C ASN A 126 -8.46 26.22 11.47
N GLY A 127 -8.54 25.70 10.25
CA GLY A 127 -7.41 25.59 9.32
C GLY A 127 -7.11 24.14 8.94
N VAL A 128 -5.87 23.85 8.57
CA VAL A 128 -5.45 22.49 8.17
C VAL A 128 -4.86 21.75 9.36
N GLU A 129 -5.37 20.55 9.62
CA GLU A 129 -4.85 19.67 10.66
C GLU A 129 -4.08 18.50 10.04
N SER A 130 -2.82 18.36 10.44
CA SER A 130 -1.93 17.29 9.97
C SER A 130 -1.87 16.13 10.97
N VAL A 131 -2.14 14.93 10.50
CA VAL A 131 -1.99 13.68 11.25
C VAL A 131 -0.97 12.79 10.55
N TYR A 132 -0.10 12.15 11.33
CA TYR A 132 0.97 11.30 10.83
C TYR A 132 0.73 9.84 11.22
N PHE A 133 0.98 8.93 10.29
CA PHE A 133 0.92 7.49 10.48
C PHE A 133 2.29 6.89 10.11
N LEU A 134 2.80 6.01 10.96
CA LEU A 134 4.11 5.38 10.78
C LEU A 134 3.92 3.92 10.38
N LYS A 135 4.61 3.47 9.31
CA LYS A 135 4.54 2.08 8.82
C LYS A 135 4.87 1.04 9.91
N GLU A 136 5.74 1.40 10.85
CA GLU A 136 6.16 0.54 11.96
C GLU A 136 5.08 0.32 13.02
N LYS A 137 4.15 1.28 13.15
CA LYS A 137 3.04 1.27 14.12
C LYS A 137 1.77 1.76 13.42
N PRO A 138 1.25 0.99 12.45
CA PRO A 138 0.16 1.42 11.58
C PRO A 138 -1.16 1.66 12.33
N GLU A 139 -1.31 1.10 13.53
CA GLU A 139 -2.47 1.27 14.40
C GLU A 139 -2.49 2.61 15.16
N LYS A 140 -1.39 3.39 15.10
CA LYS A 140 -1.23 4.62 15.87
C LYS A 140 -1.20 5.85 14.97
N ALA A 141 -1.82 6.92 15.46
CA ALA A 141 -1.77 8.24 14.87
C ALA A 141 -0.87 9.16 15.71
N TYR A 142 -0.17 10.07 15.05
CA TYR A 142 0.79 10.97 15.66
C TYR A 142 0.56 12.41 15.19
N ARG A 143 0.93 13.39 16.02
CA ARG A 143 1.20 14.76 15.59
C ARG A 143 2.69 15.03 15.65
N LEU A 144 3.16 15.92 14.79
CA LEU A 144 4.51 16.44 14.87
C LEU A 144 4.51 17.69 15.76
N ILE A 145 5.09 17.59 16.95
CA ILE A 145 5.25 18.71 17.90
C ILE A 145 6.74 18.90 18.15
N ASN A 146 7.27 20.08 17.82
CA ASN A 146 8.70 20.40 17.95
C ASN A 146 9.62 19.34 17.30
N GLY A 147 9.22 18.83 16.13
CA GLY A 147 9.98 17.81 15.40
C GLY A 147 9.90 16.38 15.96
N LYS A 148 9.08 16.13 16.99
CA LYS A 148 8.86 14.79 17.55
C LYS A 148 7.45 14.29 17.27
N TYR A 149 7.32 13.00 16.95
CA TYR A 149 6.04 12.33 16.84
C TYR A 149 5.45 12.09 18.23
N VAL A 150 4.35 12.76 18.53
CA VAL A 150 3.57 12.61 19.76
C VAL A 150 2.30 11.86 19.43
N GLU A 151 2.09 10.72 20.08
CA GLU A 151 0.92 9.86 19.85
C GLU A 151 -0.38 10.59 20.19
N ILE A 152 -1.33 10.57 19.27
CA ILE A 152 -2.69 11.06 19.50
C ILE A 152 -3.43 9.94 20.24
N GLN A 153 -3.67 10.12 21.53
CA GLN A 153 -4.59 9.23 22.24
C GLN A 153 -6.01 9.55 21.78
N GLN A 154 -6.71 8.54 21.25
CA GLN A 154 -8.11 8.65 20.88
C GLN A 154 -8.95 8.73 22.16
N VAL A 155 -9.10 9.94 22.70
CA VAL A 155 -10.22 10.27 23.59
C VAL A 155 -11.41 10.53 22.69
N SER A 156 -12.54 9.85 22.95
CA SER A 156 -13.79 10.09 22.22
C SER A 156 -14.14 11.59 22.26
N GLY A 157 -13.99 12.30 21.15
CA GLY A 157 -14.28 13.73 21.06
C GLY A 157 -13.49 14.43 19.95
N PRO A 158 -13.87 15.66 19.55
CA PRO A 158 -13.12 16.45 18.58
C PRO A 158 -11.68 16.62 19.05
N LEU A 159 -10.75 16.67 18.09
CA LEU A 159 -9.32 16.88 18.32
C LEU A 159 -9.12 18.20 19.09
N LEU A 160 -9.03 18.11 20.41
CA LEU A 160 -8.87 19.29 21.26
C LEU A 160 -7.47 19.88 21.04
N PRO A 161 -7.35 21.22 20.99
CA PRO A 161 -6.05 21.86 21.02
C PRO A 161 -5.33 21.49 22.33
N PRO A 162 -3.98 21.48 22.34
CA PRO A 162 -3.21 21.12 23.52
C PRO A 162 -3.62 22.01 24.69
N MET A 163 -4.04 21.39 25.80
CA MET A 163 -4.21 22.10 27.07
C MET A 163 -2.90 22.82 27.36
N GLY A 164 -3.00 24.16 27.44
CA GLY A 164 -1.87 25.04 27.67
C GLY A 164 -1.02 24.53 28.83
N ALA A 165 0.29 24.53 28.62
CA ALA A 165 1.26 24.27 29.67
C ALA A 165 0.94 25.19 30.86
N LYS A 166 0.42 24.61 31.94
CA LYS A 166 0.40 25.29 33.23
C LYS A 166 1.84 25.44 33.67
N HIS A 167 2.36 26.66 33.58
CA HIS A 167 3.55 27.07 34.31
C HIS A 167 3.27 26.89 35.81
N ILE A 168 4.08 26.05 36.46
CA ILE A 168 4.46 26.16 37.86
C ILE A 168 5.99 26.15 37.86
#